data_AF-A0A2H5WE69-F1
#
_entry.id   AF-A0A2H5WE69-F1
#
_cell.length_a   1.000
_cell.length_b   1.000
_cell.length_c   1.000
_cell.angle_alpha   90.00
_cell.angle_beta   90.00
_cell.angle_gamma   90.00
#
_symmetry.space_group_name_H-M   'P 1'
#
loop_
_entity.id
_entity.type
_entity.pdbx_description
1 polymer ?
#
loop_
_entity_poly.entity_id
_entity_poly.type
_entity_poly.pdbx_seq_one_letter_code
_entity_poly.pdbx_strand_id
1 'polypeptide(L)'
;MSEPQREEPISPALAEARRRRADLHHALVEVEEAISGPAVGREPLWTQEVVAALAKLRETIEEHIEVTERTDGLYDEILQKAPRLASAVQRLRDEHPVLRDTTSELMAKLRTTPIGTTWSLEDARDEVQRLLGRIVKHRQAGADLVWEAYNLDIGGLE
;
A
#
# COMPACT_ATOMS: atom_id res chain seq x y z
N MET A 1 -25.15 17.91 30.26
CA MET A 1 -25.50 16.60 29.66
C MET A 1 -25.25 16.74 28.18
N SER A 2 -24.09 16.27 27.71
CA SER A 2 -23.80 16.25 26.28
C SER A 2 -24.60 15.12 25.64
N GLU A 3 -25.30 15.40 24.54
CA GLU A 3 -25.98 14.37 23.75
C GLU A 3 -24.96 13.29 23.33
N PRO A 4 -25.36 12.00 23.31
CA PRO A 4 -24.55 10.98 22.69
C PRO A 4 -24.44 11.34 21.20
N GLN A 5 -23.23 11.64 20.74
CA GLN A 5 -22.95 11.73 19.30
C GLN A 5 -23.46 10.43 18.68
N ARG A 6 -24.47 10.51 17.81
CA ARG A 6 -24.90 9.34 17.05
C ARG A 6 -23.69 8.91 16.22
N GLU A 7 -23.14 7.74 16.50
CA GLU A 7 -22.14 7.12 15.65
C GLU A 7 -22.77 6.96 14.27
N GLU A 8 -22.29 7.74 13.31
CA GLU A 8 -22.73 7.66 11.93
C GLU A 8 -22.31 6.28 11.38
N PRO A 9 -23.22 5.50 10.79
CA PRO A 9 -22.88 4.17 10.31
C PRO A 9 -21.77 4.26 9.25
N ILE A 10 -20.79 3.36 9.34
CA ILE A 10 -19.66 3.28 8.39
C ILE A 10 -20.23 3.10 6.98
N SER A 11 -19.86 3.99 6.06
CA SER A 11 -20.29 3.91 4.67
C SER A 11 -19.73 2.65 3.99
N PRO A 12 -20.39 2.14 2.93
CA PRO A 12 -19.86 1.04 2.15
C PRO A 12 -18.46 1.31 1.57
N ALA A 13 -18.19 2.55 1.14
CA ALA A 13 -16.88 2.94 0.60
C ALA A 13 -15.79 2.92 1.68
N LEU A 14 -16.07 3.46 2.87
CA LEU A 14 -15.15 3.41 4.01
C LEU A 14 -14.90 1.98 4.49
N ALA A 15 -15.93 1.13 4.52
CA ALA A 15 -15.79 -0.27 4.88
C ALA A 15 -14.93 -1.06 3.88
N GLU A 16 -15.10 -0.83 2.57
CA GLU A 16 -14.27 -1.47 1.53
C GLU A 16 -12.83 -0.93 1.57
N ALA A 17 -12.62 0.37 1.74
CA ALA A 17 -11.29 0.94 1.86
C ALA A 17 -10.53 0.39 3.08
N ARG A 18 -11.22 0.17 4.20
CA ARG A 18 -10.65 -0.49 5.38
C ARG A 18 -10.19 -1.91 5.07
N ARG A 19 -11.00 -2.69 4.34
CA ARG A 19 -10.60 -4.05 3.88
C ARG A 19 -9.36 -4.00 3.00
N ARG A 20 -9.34 -3.16 1.97
CA ARG A 20 -8.18 -3.03 1.07
C ARG A 20 -6.92 -2.58 1.79
N ARG A 21 -7.05 -1.77 2.84
CA ARG A 21 -5.91 -1.36 3.67
C ARG A 21 -5.32 -2.51 4.50
N ALA A 22 -6.14 -3.49 4.89
CA ALA A 22 -5.71 -4.73 5.53
C ALA A 22 -5.06 -5.68 4.51
N ASP A 23 -5.66 -5.84 3.32
CA ASP A 23 -5.08 -6.64 2.23
C ASP A 23 -3.68 -6.11 1.85
N LEU A 24 -3.53 -4.79 1.74
CA LEU A 24 -2.25 -4.15 1.47
C LEU A 24 -1.24 -4.40 2.59
N HIS A 25 -1.68 -4.50 3.86
CA HIS A 25 -0.80 -4.89 4.95
C HIS A 25 -0.27 -6.31 4.79
N HIS A 26 -1.16 -7.26 4.51
CA HIS A 26 -0.78 -8.66 4.32
C HIS A 26 0.20 -8.81 3.15
N ALA A 27 -0.04 -8.13 2.03
CA ALA A 27 0.87 -8.14 0.90
C ALA A 27 2.26 -7.55 1.24
N LEU A 28 2.34 -6.52 2.09
CA LEU A 28 3.62 -5.99 2.58
C LEU A 28 4.37 -7.01 3.46
N VAL A 29 3.66 -7.74 4.32
CA VAL A 29 4.24 -8.79 5.16
C VAL A 29 4.80 -9.91 4.27
N GLU A 30 4.06 -10.36 3.25
CA GLU A 30 4.54 -11.40 2.33
C GLU A 30 5.81 -11.00 1.57
N VAL A 31 5.92 -9.72 1.18
CA VAL A 31 7.15 -9.22 0.54
C VAL A 31 8.30 -9.15 1.54
N GLU A 32 8.05 -8.71 2.77
CA GLU A 32 9.05 -8.69 3.84
C GLU A 32 9.58 -10.11 4.13
N GLU A 33 8.69 -11.08 4.30
CA GLU A 33 9.04 -12.49 4.51
C GLU A 33 9.92 -13.02 3.36
N ALA A 34 9.56 -12.73 2.11
CA ALA A 34 10.31 -13.17 0.94
C ALA A 34 11.73 -12.57 0.90
N ILE A 35 11.90 -11.28 1.18
CA ILE A 35 13.23 -10.65 1.14
C ILE A 35 14.12 -11.07 2.32
N SER A 36 13.51 -11.42 3.46
CA SER A 36 14.18 -11.96 4.65
C SER A 36 14.62 -13.42 4.50
N GLY A 37 14.15 -14.11 3.44
CA GLY A 37 14.51 -15.49 3.14
C GLY A 37 16.01 -15.72 2.79
N PRO A 38 16.50 -16.97 2.92
CA PRO A 38 17.88 -17.33 2.63
C PRO A 38 18.18 -17.32 1.13
N ALA A 39 19.13 -16.47 0.71
CA ALA A 39 19.45 -16.27 -0.71
C ALA A 39 20.84 -16.75 -1.15
N VAL A 40 21.81 -16.89 -0.24
CA VAL A 40 23.20 -17.26 -0.58
C VAL A 40 23.25 -18.64 -1.25
N GLY A 41 23.73 -18.70 -2.49
CA GLY A 41 23.76 -19.91 -3.32
C GLY A 41 22.37 -20.37 -3.81
N ARG A 42 21.35 -19.55 -3.59
CA ARG A 42 19.94 -19.78 -3.93
C ARG A 42 19.31 -18.56 -4.60
N GLU A 43 20.12 -17.67 -5.15
CA GLU A 43 19.71 -16.38 -5.68
C GLU A 43 18.58 -16.52 -6.72
N PRO A 44 18.63 -17.46 -7.69
CA PRO A 44 17.53 -17.62 -8.65
C PRO A 44 16.19 -18.02 -8.02
N LEU A 45 16.20 -18.78 -6.92
CA LEU A 45 14.99 -19.18 -6.20
C LEU A 45 14.47 -18.02 -5.35
N TRP A 46 15.37 -17.35 -4.62
CA TRP A 46 15.02 -16.15 -3.87
C TRP A 46 14.40 -15.08 -4.77
N THR A 47 14.98 -14.84 -5.96
CA THR A 47 14.42 -13.92 -6.96
C THR A 47 13.00 -14.31 -7.36
N GLN A 48 12.71 -15.61 -7.57
CA GLN A 48 11.37 -16.07 -7.92
C GLN A 48 10.36 -15.81 -6.79
N GLU A 49 10.73 -16.11 -5.55
CA GLU A 49 9.91 -15.90 -4.36
C GLU A 49 9.58 -14.40 -4.18
N VAL A 50 10.58 -13.53 -4.26
CA VAL A 50 10.39 -12.07 -4.16
C VAL A 50 9.55 -11.52 -5.31
N VAL A 51 9.76 -11.99 -6.55
CA VAL A 51 8.95 -11.58 -7.71
C VAL A 51 7.49 -11.99 -7.55
N ALA A 52 7.22 -13.18 -6.99
CA ALA A 52 5.87 -13.64 -6.73
C ALA A 52 5.18 -12.77 -5.66
N ALA A 53 5.85 -12.47 -4.56
CA ALA A 53 5.31 -11.59 -3.52
C ALA A 53 5.07 -10.16 -4.03
N LEU A 54 6.00 -9.60 -4.82
CA LEU A 54 5.81 -8.28 -5.44
C LEU A 54 4.67 -8.25 -6.46
N ALA A 55 4.42 -9.36 -7.18
CA ALA A 55 3.28 -9.46 -8.09
C ALA A 55 1.96 -9.33 -7.33
N LYS A 56 1.83 -10.03 -6.20
CA LYS A 56 0.64 -9.91 -5.34
C LYS A 56 0.50 -8.52 -4.74
N LEU A 57 1.60 -7.91 -4.29
CA LEU A 57 1.60 -6.52 -3.81
C LEU A 57 1.13 -5.56 -4.91
N ARG A 58 1.58 -5.77 -6.15
CA ARG A 58 1.19 -4.96 -7.31
C ARG A 58 -0.31 -5.03 -7.60
N GLU A 59 -0.89 -6.22 -7.58
CA GLU A 59 -2.33 -6.43 -7.73
C GLU A 59 -3.10 -5.76 -6.58
N THR A 60 -2.63 -5.95 -5.34
CA THR A 60 -3.26 -5.36 -4.15
C THR A 60 -3.24 -3.82 -4.18
N ILE A 61 -2.17 -3.22 -4.71
CA ILE A 61 -2.09 -1.77 -4.94
C ILE A 61 -3.15 -1.32 -5.96
N GLU A 62 -3.36 -2.06 -7.05
CA GLU A 62 -4.39 -1.70 -8.04
C GLU A 62 -5.80 -1.75 -7.45
N GLU A 63 -6.12 -2.81 -6.70
CA GLU A 63 -7.41 -2.92 -6.02
C GLU A 63 -7.61 -1.80 -4.99
N HIS A 64 -6.54 -1.42 -4.27
CA HIS A 64 -6.56 -0.29 -3.34
C HIS A 64 -6.87 1.03 -4.06
N ILE A 65 -6.21 1.29 -5.19
CA ILE A 65 -6.43 2.49 -6.01
C ILE A 65 -7.87 2.52 -6.52
N GLU A 66 -8.35 1.42 -7.10
CA GLU A 66 -9.70 1.33 -7.64
C GLU A 66 -10.75 1.66 -6.57
N VAL A 67 -10.66 1.04 -5.39
CA VAL A 67 -11.64 1.28 -4.31
C VAL A 67 -11.61 2.71 -3.79
N THR A 68 -10.43 3.32 -3.69
CA THR A 68 -10.27 4.65 -3.11
C THR A 68 -10.61 5.77 -4.09
N GLU A 69 -10.33 5.57 -5.38
CA GLU A 69 -10.42 6.63 -6.40
C GLU A 69 -11.60 6.53 -7.36
N ARG A 70 -12.24 5.35 -7.50
CA ARG A 70 -13.41 5.21 -8.37
C ARG A 70 -14.49 6.22 -8.02
N THR A 71 -15.38 6.47 -8.97
CA THR A 71 -16.59 7.28 -8.72
C THR A 71 -17.36 6.72 -7.54
N ASP A 72 -17.77 7.60 -6.62
CA ASP A 72 -18.41 7.25 -5.35
C ASP A 72 -17.53 6.39 -4.42
N GLY A 73 -16.21 6.39 -4.67
CA GLY A 73 -15.19 5.80 -3.81
C GLY A 73 -14.88 6.67 -2.58
N LEU A 74 -13.94 6.19 -1.76
CA LEU A 74 -13.63 6.83 -0.47
C LEU A 74 -13.22 8.30 -0.65
N TYR A 75 -12.42 8.63 -1.66
CA TYR A 75 -11.95 10.00 -1.84
C TYR A 75 -13.07 10.96 -2.25
N ASP A 76 -14.01 10.54 -3.09
CA ASP A 76 -15.16 11.37 -3.43
C ASP A 76 -16.04 11.62 -2.20
N GLU A 77 -16.25 10.59 -1.37
CA GLU A 77 -16.99 10.73 -0.11
C GLU A 77 -16.29 11.68 0.87
N ILE A 78 -14.97 11.53 1.05
CA ILE A 78 -14.17 12.44 1.90
C ILE A 78 -14.24 13.88 1.38
N LEU A 79 -14.18 14.09 0.07
CA LEU A 79 -14.26 15.43 -0.52
C LEU A 79 -15.64 16.08 -0.33
N GLN A 80 -16.71 15.29 -0.35
CA GLN A 80 -18.07 15.76 -0.04
C GLN A 80 -18.21 16.13 1.45
N LYS A 81 -17.69 15.28 2.34
CA LYS A 81 -17.81 15.45 3.80
C LYS A 81 -16.86 16.51 4.37
N ALA A 82 -15.63 16.56 3.87
CA ALA A 82 -14.55 17.40 4.38
C ALA A 82 -13.73 18.04 3.23
N PRO A 83 -14.30 19.02 2.49
CA PRO A 83 -13.64 19.66 1.35
C PRO A 83 -12.26 20.26 1.65
N ARG A 84 -12.00 20.65 2.90
CA ARG A 84 -10.69 21.15 3.37
C ARG A 84 -9.54 20.15 3.16
N LEU A 85 -9.84 18.86 2.99
CA LEU A 85 -8.87 17.78 2.82
C LEU A 85 -8.47 17.55 1.36
N ALA A 86 -8.94 18.37 0.42
CA ALA A 86 -8.70 18.18 -1.02
C ALA A 86 -7.21 18.09 -1.39
N SER A 87 -6.35 18.88 -0.74
CA SER A 87 -4.90 18.82 -0.99
C SER A 87 -4.25 17.53 -0.48
N ALA A 88 -4.76 16.95 0.61
CA ALA A 88 -4.30 15.67 1.13
C ALA A 88 -4.74 14.51 0.22
N VAL A 89 -6.00 14.52 -0.22
CA VAL A 89 -6.53 13.56 -1.21
C VAL A 89 -5.71 13.61 -2.50
N GLN A 90 -5.44 14.81 -3.04
CA GLN A 90 -4.67 14.93 -4.27
C GLN A 90 -3.24 14.38 -4.13
N ARG A 91 -2.56 14.64 -3.00
CA ARG A 91 -1.23 14.06 -2.75
C ARG A 91 -1.24 12.53 -2.77
N LEU A 92 -2.23 11.90 -2.14
CA LEU A 92 -2.33 10.44 -2.13
C LEU A 92 -2.60 9.89 -3.54
N ARG A 93 -3.49 10.54 -4.31
CA ARG A 93 -3.71 10.22 -5.73
C ARG A 93 -2.42 10.30 -6.56
N ASP A 94 -1.60 11.33 -6.31
CA ASP A 94 -0.33 11.51 -7.01
C ASP A 94 0.72 10.44 -6.62
N GLU A 95 0.64 9.88 -5.40
CA GLU A 95 1.53 8.80 -4.94
C GLU A 95 1.19 7.43 -5.52
N HIS A 96 -0.10 7.14 -5.70
CA HIS A 96 -0.60 5.86 -6.20
C HIS A 96 0.08 5.33 -7.47
N PRO A 97 0.16 6.07 -8.60
CA PRO A 97 0.83 5.58 -9.80
C PRO A 97 2.32 5.35 -9.54
N VAL A 98 2.95 6.15 -8.67
CA VAL A 98 4.37 5.99 -8.36
C VAL A 98 4.63 4.71 -7.57
N LEU A 99 3.81 4.36 -6.58
CA LEU A 99 3.93 3.11 -5.83
C LEU A 99 3.72 1.89 -6.74
N ARG A 100 2.68 1.97 -7.56
CA ARG A 100 2.33 0.97 -8.57
C ARG A 100 3.50 0.73 -9.54
N ASP A 101 4.02 1.79 -10.14
CA ASP A 101 5.05 1.71 -11.18
C ASP A 101 6.40 1.31 -10.61
N THR A 102 6.78 1.85 -9.44
CA THR A 102 8.01 1.42 -8.73
C THR A 102 7.98 -0.09 -8.45
N THR A 103 6.81 -0.63 -8.07
CA THR A 103 6.65 -2.08 -7.85
C THR A 103 6.86 -2.87 -9.16
N SER A 104 6.25 -2.42 -10.26
CA SER A 104 6.43 -3.04 -11.58
C SER A 104 7.87 -2.98 -12.07
N GLU A 105 8.54 -1.84 -11.92
CA GLU A 105 9.94 -1.63 -12.31
C GLU A 105 10.88 -2.56 -11.54
N LEU A 106 10.68 -2.68 -10.22
CA LEU A 106 11.49 -3.55 -9.38
C LEU A 106 11.28 -5.03 -9.72
N MET A 107 10.03 -5.45 -9.99
CA MET A 107 9.73 -6.78 -10.50
C MET A 107 10.42 -7.07 -11.84
N ALA A 108 10.37 -6.11 -12.77
CA ALA A 108 11.02 -6.25 -14.07
C ALA A 108 12.54 -6.39 -13.91
N LYS A 109 13.16 -5.53 -13.09
CA LYS A 109 14.59 -5.58 -12.78
C LYS A 109 15.01 -6.93 -12.17
N LEU A 110 14.25 -7.45 -11.20
CA LEU A 110 14.47 -8.79 -10.62
C LEU A 110 14.43 -9.90 -11.67
N ARG A 111 13.53 -9.81 -12.66
CA ARG A 111 13.41 -10.81 -13.73
C ARG A 111 14.53 -10.73 -14.75
N THR A 112 15.06 -9.55 -15.03
CA THR A 112 16.01 -9.33 -16.13
C THR A 112 17.47 -9.23 -15.70
N THR A 113 17.72 -8.97 -14.41
CA THR A 113 19.06 -8.70 -13.88
C THR A 113 19.44 -9.73 -12.82
N PRO A 114 20.29 -10.72 -13.14
CA PRO A 114 20.75 -11.71 -12.17
C PRO A 114 21.51 -11.07 -11.00
N ILE A 115 21.14 -11.47 -9.79
CA ILE A 115 21.82 -11.08 -8.54
C ILE A 115 23.25 -11.62 -8.54
N GLY A 116 24.20 -10.81 -8.04
CA GLY A 116 25.62 -11.16 -7.90
C GLY A 116 26.51 -10.76 -9.08
N THR A 117 25.94 -10.10 -10.11
CA THR A 117 26.71 -9.56 -11.24
C THR A 117 26.97 -8.06 -11.07
N THR A 118 26.10 -7.21 -11.63
CA THR A 118 26.13 -5.75 -11.48
C THR A 118 25.22 -5.24 -10.36
N TRP A 119 24.45 -6.15 -9.76
CA TRP A 119 23.48 -5.85 -8.71
C TRP A 119 23.66 -6.86 -7.58
N SER A 120 24.06 -6.39 -6.40
CA SER A 120 24.29 -7.27 -5.27
C SER A 120 22.96 -7.69 -4.61
N LEU A 121 23.01 -8.77 -3.84
CA LEU A 121 21.86 -9.20 -3.04
C LEU A 121 21.46 -8.14 -2.00
N GLU A 122 22.45 -7.45 -1.42
CA GLU A 122 22.24 -6.36 -0.46
C GLU A 122 21.47 -5.22 -1.13
N ASP A 123 21.96 -4.74 -2.29
CA ASP A 123 21.30 -3.67 -3.05
C ASP A 123 19.86 -4.04 -3.43
N ALA A 124 19.62 -5.31 -3.81
CA ALA A 124 18.30 -5.78 -4.16
C ALA A 124 17.33 -5.75 -2.98
N ARG A 125 17.76 -6.21 -1.80
CA ARG A 125 16.96 -6.12 -0.56
C ARG A 125 16.68 -4.67 -0.19
N ASP A 126 17.70 -3.84 -0.26
CA ASP A 126 17.65 -2.41 0.03
C ASP A 126 16.61 -1.68 -0.85
N GLU A 127 16.56 -2.00 -2.14
CA GLU A 127 15.56 -1.45 -3.07
C GLU A 127 14.14 -1.89 -2.70
N VAL A 128 13.93 -3.16 -2.36
CA VAL A 128 12.61 -3.65 -1.93
C VAL A 128 12.21 -3.02 -0.59
N GLN A 129 13.12 -2.91 0.38
CA GLN A 129 12.85 -2.27 1.67
C GLN A 129 12.48 -0.79 1.51
N ARG A 130 13.14 -0.07 0.59
CA ARG A 130 12.77 1.31 0.25
C ARG A 130 11.35 1.40 -0.30
N LEU A 131 10.95 0.46 -1.16
CA LEU A 131 9.57 0.36 -1.65
C LEU A 131 8.58 0.11 -0.50
N LEU A 132 8.84 -0.88 0.36
CA LEU A 132 7.99 -1.17 1.53
C LEU A 132 7.82 0.07 2.42
N GLY A 133 8.92 0.77 2.71
CA GLY A 133 8.90 2.00 3.51
C GLY A 133 8.06 3.12 2.88
N ARG A 134 8.04 3.24 1.55
CA ARG A 134 7.18 4.22 0.85
C ARG A 134 5.70 3.88 0.99
N ILE A 135 5.34 2.60 0.84
CA ILE A 135 3.95 2.15 0.99
C ILE A 135 3.48 2.29 2.44
N VAL A 136 4.34 2.02 3.42
CA VAL A 136 4.03 2.27 4.84
C VAL A 136 3.74 3.76 5.09
N LYS A 137 4.56 4.67 4.56
CA LYS A 137 4.31 6.12 4.67
C LYS A 137 2.99 6.54 4.02
N HIS A 138 2.69 5.99 2.85
CA HIS A 138 1.41 6.22 2.19
C HIS A 138 0.22 5.75 3.07
N ARG A 139 0.31 4.55 3.66
CA ARG A 139 -0.70 4.01 4.58
C ARG A 139 -0.86 4.81 5.88
N GLN A 140 0.19 5.49 6.34
CA GLN A 140 0.13 6.42 7.48
C GLN A 140 -0.67 7.66 7.07
N ALA A 141 -0.31 8.29 5.96
CA ALA A 141 -1.03 9.47 5.46
C ALA A 141 -2.52 9.17 5.15
N GLY A 142 -2.82 7.97 4.62
CA GLY A 142 -4.21 7.52 4.44
C GLY A 142 -4.97 7.29 5.76
N ALA A 143 -4.29 6.85 6.83
CA ALA A 143 -4.91 6.73 8.15
C ALA A 143 -5.21 8.09 8.76
N ASP A 144 -4.26 9.03 8.67
CA ASP A 144 -4.45 10.42 9.13
C ASP A 144 -5.60 11.10 8.37
N LEU A 145 -5.69 10.89 7.05
CA LEU A 145 -6.79 11.41 6.23
C LEU A 145 -8.16 10.93 6.74
N VAL A 146 -8.29 9.63 7.01
CA VAL A 146 -9.55 9.05 7.49
C VAL A 146 -9.88 9.51 8.91
N TRP A 147 -8.86 9.62 9.77
CA TRP A 147 -9.04 10.21 11.10
C TRP A 147 -9.56 11.65 11.01
N GLU A 148 -8.96 12.48 10.15
CA GLU A 148 -9.37 13.87 9.97
C GLU A 148 -10.78 14.04 9.38
N ALA A 149 -11.24 13.07 8.57
CA ALA A 149 -12.55 13.11 7.92
C ALA A 149 -13.68 12.50 8.78
N TYR A 150 -13.37 11.43 9.53
CA TYR A 150 -14.38 10.61 10.22
C TYR A 150 -14.16 10.48 11.74
N ASN A 151 -13.02 10.92 12.27
CA ASN A 151 -12.59 10.65 13.65
C ASN A 151 -12.63 9.13 13.98
N LEU A 152 -12.26 8.31 12.98
CA LEU A 152 -12.28 6.85 13.05
C LEU A 152 -10.88 6.29 12.85
N ASP A 153 -10.46 5.39 13.74
CA ASP A 153 -9.25 4.61 13.55
C ASP A 153 -9.52 3.42 12.62
N ILE A 154 -8.88 3.45 11.44
CA ILE A 154 -8.87 2.35 10.46
C ILE A 154 -7.52 1.61 10.42
N GLY A 155 -6.66 1.90 11.40
CA GLY A 155 -5.38 1.28 11.66
C GLY A 155 -5.49 -0.11 12.31
N GLY A 156 -6.57 -0.36 13.05
CA GLY A 156 -6.78 -1.61 13.79
C GLY A 156 -7.67 -2.62 13.07
N LEU A 157 -7.08 -3.77 12.72
CA LEU A 157 -7.41 -5.11 13.22
C LEU A 157 -6.44 -6.11 12.54
N GLU A 158 -5.66 -6.80 13.38
CA GLU A 158 -4.91 -8.02 13.05
C GLU A 158 -5.88 -9.19 12.80
#